data_AF-A0A941FRV8-F1
#
_entry.id   AF-A0A941FRV8-F1
#
_cell.length_a   1.000
_cell.length_b   1.000
_cell.length_c   1.000
_cell.angle_alpha   90.00
_cell.angle_beta   90.00
_cell.angle_gamma   90.00
#
_symmetry.space_group_name_H-M   'P 1'
#
loop_
_entity.id
_entity.type
_entity.pdbx_description
1 polymer ?
#
loop_
_entity_poly.entity_id
_entity_poly.type
_entity_poly.pdbx_seq_one_letter_code
_entity_poly.pdbx_strand_id
1 'polypeptide(L)' 'MLGPNSKTQFIAIASGKGGVGKSTISVNFATSLARLGKKVGLVDADIYGFSVPDMMGITKRPVVRGEKSFQ' A
#
# COMPACT_ATOMS: atom_id res chain seq x y z
N MET A 1 4.58 -15.30 -1.44
CA MET A 1 3.46 -14.62 -2.12
C MET A 1 3.53 -14.73 -3.65
N LEU A 2 4.71 -14.83 -4.27
CA LEU A 2 4.87 -14.89 -5.73
C LEU A 2 5.06 -16.31 -6.32
N GLY A 3 4.93 -17.36 -5.50
CA GLY A 3 5.05 -18.73 -5.98
C GLY A 3 3.83 -19.16 -6.81
N PRO A 4 3.97 -20.15 -7.72
CA PRO A 4 2.93 -20.57 -8.65
C PRO A 4 1.64 -21.07 -7.98
N ASN A 5 1.72 -21.57 -6.74
CA ASN A 5 0.56 -22.02 -5.96
C ASN A 5 0.00 -20.95 -4.99
N SER A 6 0.44 -19.70 -5.13
CA SER A 6 -0.02 -18.62 -4.27
C SER A 6 -1.48 -18.27 -4.56
N LYS A 7 -2.32 -18.30 -3.52
CA LYS A 7 -3.71 -17.82 -3.60
C LYS A 7 -3.84 -16.29 -3.43
N THR A 8 -2.72 -15.57 -3.44
CA THR A 8 -2.71 -14.11 -3.25
C THR A 8 -3.21 -13.43 -4.52
N GLN A 9 -4.27 -12.64 -4.41
CA GLN A 9 -4.74 -11.79 -5.50
C GLN A 9 -4.06 -10.43 -5.43
N PHE A 10 -3.56 -9.95 -6.57
CA PHE A 10 -2.95 -8.63 -6.71
C PHE A 10 -3.92 -7.70 -7.41
N ILE A 11 -4.21 -6.56 -6.78
CA ILE A 11 -5.11 -5.53 -7.31
C ILE A 11 -4.30 -4.25 -7.42
N ALA A 12 -4.14 -3.75 -8.64
CA ALA A 12 -3.45 -2.49 -8.90
C ALA A 12 -4.47 -1.35 -9.01
N ILE A 13 -4.26 -0.28 -8.25
CA ILE A 13 -5.06 0.94 -8.31
C ILE A 13 -4.17 2.04 -8.88
N ALA A 14 -4.52 2.53 -10.07
CA ALA A 14 -3.72 3.49 -10.84
C ALA A 14 -4.58 4.60 -11.45
N SER A 15 -3.94 5.69 -11.86
CA SER A 15 -4.55 6.84 -12.54
C SER A 15 -3.48 7.68 -13.21
N GLY A 16 -3.79 8.18 -14.41
CA GLY A 16 -2.91 9.03 -15.20
C GLY A 16 -2.76 10.47 -14.72
N LYS A 17 -3.48 10.89 -13.65
CA LYS A 17 -3.41 12.25 -13.10
C LYS A 17 -3.19 12.26 -11.59
N GLY A 18 -2.43 13.24 -11.12
CA GLY A 18 -2.28 13.55 -9.69
C GLY A 18 -3.59 14.06 -9.07
N GLY A 19 -3.80 13.80 -7.77
CA GLY A 19 -4.94 14.36 -7.03
C GLY A 19 -6.32 13.72 -7.27
N VAL A 20 -6.43 12.66 -8.07
CA VAL A 20 -7.73 12.00 -8.33
C VAL A 20 -8.25 11.11 -7.18
N GLY A 21 -7.52 11.03 -6.06
CA GLY A 21 -7.92 10.21 -4.91
C GLY A 21 -7.53 8.72 -4.96
N LYS A 22 -6.51 8.34 -5.76
CA LYS A 22 -6.00 6.95 -5.80
C LYS A 22 -5.73 6.39 -4.39
N SER A 23 -4.91 7.09 -3.59
CA SER A 23 -4.53 6.64 -2.24
C SER A 23 -5.73 6.49 -1.32
N THR A 24 -6.68 7.44 -1.39
CA THR A 24 -7.93 7.38 -0.63
C THR A 24 -8.73 6.12 -0.95
N ILE A 25 -8.87 5.78 -2.23
CA ILE A 25 -9.56 4.56 -2.66
C ILE A 25 -8.77 3.33 -2.22
N SER A 26 -7.45 3.30 -2.41
CA SER A 26 -6.60 2.17 -2.01
C SER A 26 -6.70 1.86 -0.51
N VAL A 27 -6.63 2.87 0.34
CA VAL A 27 -6.74 2.73 1.80
C VAL A 27 -8.12 2.21 2.21
N ASN A 28 -9.20 2.81 1.70
CA ASN A 28 -10.55 2.40 2.06
C ASN A 28 -10.90 1.01 1.51
N PHE A 29 -10.44 0.69 0.31
CA PHE A 29 -10.63 -0.63 -0.27
C PHE A 29 -9.91 -1.71 0.55
N ALA A 30 -8.64 -1.49 0.89
CA ALA A 30 -7.87 -2.40 1.74
C ALA A 30 -8.53 -2.58 3.13
N THR A 31 -8.95 -1.47 3.75
CA THR A 31 -9.64 -1.47 5.04
C THR A 31 -10.97 -2.24 4.98
N SER A 32 -11.74 -2.08 3.89
CA SER A 32 -13.02 -2.78 3.71
C SER A 32 -12.81 -4.29 3.55
N LEU A 33 -11.83 -4.71 2.76
CA LEU A 33 -11.46 -6.12 2.64
C LEU A 33 -10.98 -6.71 3.96
N ALA A 34 -10.20 -5.96 4.74
CA ALA A 34 -9.77 -6.38 6.07
C ALA A 34 -10.97 -6.53 7.04
N ARG A 35 -11.94 -5.60 7.01
CA ARG A 35 -13.19 -5.68 7.79
C ARG A 35 -14.06 -6.88 7.39
N LEU A 36 -13.95 -7.35 6.15
CA LEU A 36 -14.56 -8.60 5.67
C LEU A 36 -13.76 -9.86 6.02
N GLY A 37 -12.73 -9.75 6.88
CA GLY A 37 -11.93 -10.88 7.35
C GLY A 37 -10.87 -11.38 6.36
N LYS A 38 -10.56 -10.63 5.30
CA LYS A 38 -9.50 -11.00 4.35
C LYS A 38 -8.12 -10.63 4.91
N LYS A 39 -7.11 -11.44 4.59
CA LYS A 39 -5.70 -11.06 4.78
C LYS A 39 -5.30 -10.10 3.66
N VAL A 40 -5.00 -8.85 4.02
CA VAL A 40 -4.73 -7.78 3.06
C VAL A 40 -3.35 -7.20 3.32
N GLY A 41 -2.58 -7.03 2.24
CA GLY A 41 -1.40 -6.17 2.21
C GLY A 41 -1.69 -4.94 1.36
N LEU A 42 -1.31 -3.76 1.84
CA LEU A 42 -1.37 -2.52 1.09
C LEU A 42 0.06 -2.05 0.81
N VAL A 43 0.36 -1.83 -0.47
CA VAL A 43 1.67 -1.35 -0.93
C VAL A 43 1.45 -0.01 -1.60
N ASP A 44 2.09 1.03 -1.07
CA ASP A 44 2.15 2.34 -1.71
C ASP A 44 3.38 2.36 -2.62
N ALA A 45 3.16 2.59 -3.91
CA ALA A 45 4.20 2.66 -4.94
C ALA A 45 4.43 4.11 -5.41
N ASP A 46 3.82 5.10 -4.76
CA ASP A 46 4.04 6.52 -5.06
C ASP A 46 5.32 7.03 -4.38
N ILE A 47 6.35 7.28 -5.19
CA ILE A 47 7.69 7.72 -4.72
C ILE A 47 7.67 9.19 -4.28
N TYR A 48 6.80 10.02 -4.87
CA TYR A 48 6.78 11.48 -4.65
C TYR A 48 5.63 11.93 -3.75
N GLY A 49 4.56 11.15 -3.67
CA GLY A 49 3.31 11.47 -2.98
C GLY A 49 2.89 10.43 -1.94
N PHE A 50 3.86 9.91 -1.19
CA PHE A 50 3.65 8.88 -0.16
C PHE A 50 2.68 9.38 0.90
N SER A 51 1.42 8.95 0.80
CA SER A 51 0.29 9.48 1.57
C SER A 51 -0.44 8.39 2.35
N VAL A 52 -0.18 7.13 2.02
CA VAL A 52 -0.85 5.99 2.66
C VAL A 52 -0.54 5.91 4.16
N PRO A 53 0.73 6.01 4.63
CA PRO A 53 0.98 5.91 6.07
C PRO A 53 0.35 7.03 6.88
N ASP A 54 0.34 8.26 6.34
CA ASP A 54 -0.33 9.39 6.96
C ASP A 54 -1.85 9.13 7.07
N MET A 55 -2.50 8.67 5.99
CA MET A 55 -3.92 8.28 6.00
C MET A 55 -4.23 7.15 6.98
N MET A 56 -3.26 6.27 7.23
CA MET A 56 -3.39 5.15 8.17
C MET A 56 -2.96 5.52 9.61
N GLY A 57 -2.62 6.78 9.88
CA GLY A 57 -2.17 7.24 11.19
C GLY A 57 -0.83 6.64 11.65
N ILE A 58 -0.01 6.15 10.71
CA ILE A 58 1.28 5.53 10.98
C ILE A 58 2.32 6.63 11.15
N THR A 59 2.61 6.98 12.40
CA THR A 59 3.61 8.02 12.74
C THR A 59 5.04 7.49 12.80
N LYS A 60 5.20 6.16 12.89
CA LYS A 60 6.50 5.52 12.92
C LYS A 60 7.07 5.45 11.51
N ARG A 61 8.23 6.07 11.30
CA ARG A 61 8.93 5.98 10.02
C ARG A 61 9.29 4.53 9.68
N PRO A 62 9.25 4.13 8.39
CA PRO A 62 9.70 2.82 7.96
C PRO A 62 11.11 2.58 8.46
N VAL A 63 11.30 1.50 9.22
CA VAL A 63 12.64 1.06 9.60
C VAL A 63 13.14 0.18 8.47
N VAL A 64 14.14 0.65 7.73
CA VAL A 64 14.84 -0.17 6.76
C VAL A 64 15.53 -1.30 7.52
N ARG A 65 15.07 -2.53 7.34
CA ARG A 65 15.71 -3.72 7.89
C ARG A 65 16.47 -4.40 6.75
N GLY A 66 17.80 -4.29 6.79
CA GLY A 66 18.73 -4.71 5.75
C GLY A 66 19.31 -3.51 5.00
N GLU A 67 20.63 -3.34 5.06
CA GLU A 67 21.42 -2.33 4.34
C GLU A 67 20.98 -2.22 2.86
N LYS A 68 20.76 -1.05 2.25
CA LYS A 68 21.64 0.13 2.18
C LYS A 68 20.83 1.42 2.09
N SER A 69 21.11 2.34 3.00
CA SER A 69 20.88 3.77 2.79
C SER A 69 21.93 4.27 1.79
N PHE A 70 21.53 4.60 0.56
CA PHE A 70 22.32 5.57 -0.20
C PHE A 70 21.88 6.96 0.28
N GLN A 71 22.88 7.78 0.59
CA GLN A 71 22.75 9.18 0.99
C GLN A 71 21.84 9.96 0.05
#